data_AF-A0A7S2TFE1-F1
#
_entry.id   AF-A0A7S2TFE1-F1
#
_cell.length_a   1.000
_cell.length_b   1.000
_cell.length_c   1.000
_cell.angle_alpha   90.00
_cell.angle_beta   90.00
_cell.angle_gamma   90.00
#
_symmetry.space_group_name_H-M   'P 1'
#
loop_
_entity.id
_entity.type
_entity.pdbx_description
1 polymer ?
#
loop_
_entity_poly.entity_id
_entity_poly.type
_entity_poly.pdbx_seq_one_letter_code
_entity_poly.pdbx_strand_id
1 'polypeptide(L)'
;MADGKALPDLPDAVTVFVHGLKAPKETGKKNMLDEAAMEMKEEGNKLFRAGPENFDEALKKYSAAIQMCETNPTLSSTLHCNRALLLLHKKEYVEAEEDAKKALQYNPKNAKAYVRAGQACQKTGRMKMAMAYLNAAMDKAETKKAKALAAKIIKQVIKEEEDRLEMLRKNKVPITEAQLQGAGSEHYIDKDGKAKKRFLSTEELKERKRKFDVIVERYGLKYAEPQEAIASYLTSLNGRVATAEDFVKRFPMMSVPEAVDFLSWIQTGLQFKEQVLDRNKKNIGTAEK
;
A
#
# COMPACT_ATOMS: atom_id res chain seq x y z
N MET A 1 -8.39 36.73 -62.46
CA MET A 1 -9.20 37.95 -62.32
C MET A 1 -10.65 37.53 -62.40
N ALA A 2 -11.41 37.96 -61.39
CA ALA A 2 -12.84 38.29 -61.40
C ALA A 2 -13.93 37.24 -61.75
N ASP A 3 -14.95 37.30 -60.89
CA ASP A 3 -16.38 37.06 -61.10
C ASP A 3 -16.88 35.60 -61.03
N GLY A 4 -17.63 35.17 -60.02
CA GLY A 4 -18.71 35.90 -59.33
C GLY A 4 -20.03 35.60 -60.02
N LYS A 5 -20.60 34.41 -59.80
CA LYS A 5 -22.00 34.11 -60.17
C LYS A 5 -22.85 34.11 -58.89
N ALA A 6 -23.57 35.20 -58.72
CA ALA A 6 -24.66 35.36 -57.78
C ALA A 6 -25.80 34.38 -58.11
N LEU A 7 -26.37 33.76 -57.07
CA LEU A 7 -27.72 33.21 -57.10
C LEU A 7 -28.67 34.31 -56.56
N PRO A 8 -29.88 34.46 -57.12
CA PRO A 8 -30.79 35.57 -56.81
C PRO A 8 -31.58 35.39 -55.51
N ASP A 9 -31.97 36.53 -54.95
CA ASP A 9 -32.71 36.77 -53.71
C ASP A 9 -34.01 35.95 -53.56
N LEU A 10 -34.24 35.45 -52.34
CA LEU A 10 -35.57 35.11 -51.82
C LEU A 10 -36.02 36.20 -50.81
N PRO A 11 -37.30 36.58 -50.82
CA PRO A 11 -37.79 37.80 -50.17
C PRO A 11 -37.90 37.76 -48.64
N ASP A 12 -37.70 38.96 -48.06
CA ASP A 12 -37.75 39.40 -46.67
C ASP A 12 -39.03 39.04 -45.88
N ALA A 13 -39.15 37.80 -45.40
CA ALA A 13 -40.25 37.46 -44.48
C ALA A 13 -39.95 36.37 -43.45
N VAL A 14 -38.73 36.27 -42.91
CA VAL A 14 -38.49 35.61 -41.59
C VAL A 14 -37.32 36.24 -40.84
N THR A 15 -37.32 37.58 -40.71
CA THR A 15 -36.36 38.34 -39.91
C THR A 15 -36.96 38.74 -38.55
N VAL A 16 -37.52 37.79 -37.80
CA VAL A 16 -37.87 38.02 -36.38
C VAL A 16 -37.71 36.71 -35.59
N PHE A 17 -36.49 36.42 -35.11
CA PHE A 17 -36.17 35.87 -33.76
C PHE A 17 -34.69 35.43 -33.64
N VAL A 18 -33.73 36.31 -33.96
CA VAL A 18 -32.32 36.08 -33.57
C VAL A 18 -31.78 37.30 -32.85
N HIS A 19 -32.34 37.59 -31.68
CA HIS A 19 -31.72 38.46 -30.69
C HIS A 19 -32.00 37.87 -29.30
N GLY A 20 -30.95 37.44 -28.59
CA GLY A 20 -30.97 37.54 -27.12
C GLY A 20 -30.68 36.32 -26.24
N LEU A 21 -30.19 35.17 -26.74
CA LEU A 21 -29.67 34.12 -25.85
C LEU A 21 -28.18 33.90 -26.09
N LYS A 22 -27.35 34.74 -25.46
CA LYS A 22 -25.96 34.35 -25.19
C LYS A 22 -26.03 33.04 -24.40
N ALA A 23 -25.53 31.96 -24.98
CA ALA A 23 -25.26 30.74 -24.22
C ALA A 23 -24.54 31.14 -22.92
N PRO A 24 -24.95 30.62 -21.74
CA PRO A 24 -24.31 30.98 -20.48
C PRO A 24 -22.81 30.74 -20.63
N LYS A 25 -22.01 31.76 -20.28
CA LYS A 25 -20.53 31.68 -20.32
C LYS A 25 -20.12 30.37 -19.66
N GLU A 26 -19.31 29.53 -20.32
CA GLU A 26 -18.90 28.22 -19.79
C GLU A 26 -18.33 28.31 -18.36
N THR A 27 -17.72 29.44 -18.02
CA THR A 27 -17.26 29.78 -16.68
C THR A 27 -18.37 29.88 -15.63
N GLY A 28 -19.54 30.42 -16.00
CA GLY A 28 -20.72 30.45 -15.12
C GLY A 28 -21.34 29.07 -14.91
N LYS A 29 -21.37 28.24 -15.95
CA LYS A 29 -21.84 26.84 -15.84
C LYS A 29 -20.90 25.98 -15.00
N LYS A 30 -19.57 26.18 -15.14
CA LYS A 30 -18.55 25.50 -14.34
C LYS A 30 -18.67 25.84 -12.85
N ASN A 31 -18.83 27.11 -12.52
CA ASN A 31 -19.00 27.54 -11.13
C ASN A 31 -20.27 26.95 -10.50
N MET A 32 -21.37 26.90 -11.25
CA MET A 32 -22.64 26.31 -10.78
C MET A 32 -22.53 24.79 -10.53
N LEU A 33 -21.78 24.05 -11.35
CA LEU A 33 -21.54 22.62 -11.14
C LEU A 33 -20.64 22.35 -9.92
N ASP A 34 -19.62 23.18 -9.71
CA ASP A 34 -18.76 23.08 -8.52
C ASP A 34 -19.54 23.41 -7.24
N GLU A 35 -20.43 24.40 -7.27
CA GLU A 35 -21.33 24.73 -6.15
C GLU A 35 -22.28 23.56 -5.83
N ALA A 36 -22.93 22.98 -6.84
CA ALA A 36 -23.79 21.80 -6.67
C ALA A 36 -23.00 20.59 -6.11
N ALA A 37 -21.78 20.36 -6.60
CA ALA A 37 -20.91 19.31 -6.08
C ALA A 37 -20.50 19.57 -4.61
N MET A 38 -20.28 20.83 -4.22
CA MET A 38 -20.01 21.19 -2.83
C MET A 38 -21.23 20.97 -1.93
N GLU A 39 -22.43 21.25 -2.40
CA GLU A 39 -23.67 20.97 -1.67
C GLU A 39 -23.84 19.46 -1.46
N MET A 40 -23.73 18.66 -2.53
CA MET A 40 -23.79 17.20 -2.44
C MET A 40 -22.71 16.61 -1.53
N LYS A 41 -21.50 17.20 -1.53
CA LYS A 41 -20.43 16.85 -0.60
C LYS A 41 -20.86 17.10 0.85
N GLU A 42 -21.49 18.24 1.16
CA GLU A 42 -21.97 18.53 2.51
C GLU A 42 -23.15 17.65 2.93
N GLU A 43 -24.06 17.32 2.01
CA GLU A 43 -25.11 16.32 2.26
C GLU A 43 -24.51 14.95 2.56
N GLY A 44 -23.54 14.50 1.75
CA GLY A 44 -22.80 13.26 2.00
C GLY A 44 -22.08 13.27 3.34
N ASN A 45 -21.51 14.42 3.75
CA ASN A 45 -20.89 14.58 5.07
C ASN A 45 -21.93 14.46 6.20
N LYS A 46 -23.12 15.05 6.04
CA LYS A 46 -24.22 14.97 7.03
C LYS A 46 -24.68 13.53 7.18
N LEU A 47 -24.96 12.84 6.07
CA LEU A 47 -25.37 11.43 6.05
C LEU A 47 -24.29 10.53 6.67
N PHE A 48 -23.02 10.75 6.33
CA PHE A 48 -21.92 10.02 6.94
C PHE A 48 -21.86 10.19 8.47
N ARG A 49 -22.13 11.39 8.98
CA ARG A 49 -22.20 11.66 10.43
C ARG A 49 -23.46 11.09 11.08
N ALA A 50 -24.55 10.93 10.33
CA ALA A 50 -25.80 10.34 10.82
C ALA A 50 -25.67 8.83 11.12
N GLY A 51 -24.66 8.16 10.56
CA GLY A 51 -24.27 6.82 10.97
C GLY A 51 -24.48 5.74 9.90
N PRO A 52 -24.27 4.46 10.26
CA PRO A 52 -24.16 3.36 9.31
C PRO A 52 -25.37 3.15 8.40
N GLU A 53 -26.58 3.41 8.89
CA GLU A 53 -27.84 3.29 8.13
C GLU A 53 -27.87 4.21 6.91
N ASN A 54 -27.12 5.32 6.95
CA ASN A 54 -27.08 6.34 5.91
C ASN A 54 -25.85 6.22 5.00
N PHE A 55 -25.01 5.20 5.18
CA PHE A 55 -23.76 5.06 4.43
C PHE A 55 -23.99 4.86 2.93
N ASP A 56 -25.02 4.12 2.54
CA ASP A 56 -25.32 3.93 1.12
C ASP A 56 -25.82 5.20 0.45
N GLU A 57 -26.59 6.02 1.15
CA GLU A 57 -27.03 7.31 0.65
C GLU A 57 -25.86 8.31 0.58
N ALA A 58 -25.01 8.34 1.61
CA ALA A 58 -23.78 9.13 1.59
C ALA A 58 -22.88 8.76 0.40
N LEU A 59 -22.80 7.47 0.07
CA LEU A 59 -22.01 6.97 -1.05
C LEU A 59 -22.56 7.48 -2.39
N LYS A 60 -23.89 7.47 -2.56
CA LYS A 60 -24.57 8.03 -3.73
C LYS A 60 -24.29 9.53 -3.85
N LYS A 61 -24.41 10.30 -2.76
CA LYS A 61 -24.14 11.74 -2.75
C LYS A 61 -22.70 12.08 -3.13
N TYR A 62 -21.70 11.39 -2.55
CA TYR A 62 -20.31 11.59 -2.94
C TYR A 62 -20.06 11.20 -4.40
N SER A 63 -20.66 10.12 -4.89
CA SER A 63 -20.45 9.67 -6.27
C SER A 63 -21.08 10.62 -7.28
N ALA A 64 -22.27 11.16 -7.00
CA ALA A 64 -22.88 12.21 -7.80
C ALA A 64 -22.05 13.50 -7.80
N ALA A 65 -21.54 13.91 -6.63
CA ALA A 65 -20.65 15.08 -6.54
C ALA A 65 -19.37 14.91 -7.37
N ILE A 66 -18.77 13.71 -7.38
CA ILE A 66 -17.57 13.40 -8.17
C ILE A 66 -17.85 13.55 -9.68
N GLN A 67 -18.99 13.07 -10.16
CA GLN A 67 -19.38 13.19 -11.57
C GLN A 67 -19.55 14.66 -12.00
N MET A 68 -19.88 15.55 -11.06
CA MET A 68 -20.09 16.97 -11.33
C MET A 68 -18.79 17.79 -11.29
N CYS A 69 -17.74 17.32 -10.62
CA CYS A 69 -16.55 18.12 -10.29
C CYS A 69 -15.27 17.73 -11.04
N GLU A 70 -15.34 16.94 -12.13
CA GLU A 70 -14.15 16.41 -12.84
C GLU A 70 -13.14 17.51 -13.24
N THR A 71 -13.60 18.75 -13.41
CA THR A 71 -12.77 19.90 -13.82
C THR A 71 -12.19 20.73 -12.68
N ASN A 72 -12.48 20.36 -11.42
CA ASN A 72 -11.96 21.00 -10.20
C ASN A 72 -11.09 19.99 -9.41
N PRO A 73 -9.76 20.04 -9.56
CA PRO A 73 -8.86 19.08 -8.91
C PRO A 73 -8.92 19.13 -7.38
N THR A 74 -9.07 20.31 -6.78
CA THR A 74 -9.10 20.45 -5.32
C THR A 74 -10.36 19.80 -4.72
N LEU A 75 -11.51 20.06 -5.35
CA LEU A 75 -12.78 19.47 -4.95
C LEU A 75 -12.81 17.96 -5.22
N SER A 76 -12.35 17.53 -6.41
CA SER A 76 -12.20 16.12 -6.77
C SER A 76 -11.33 15.35 -5.78
N SER A 77 -10.18 15.91 -5.40
CA SER A 77 -9.33 15.31 -4.37
C SER A 77 -10.08 15.14 -3.06
N THR A 78 -10.80 16.17 -2.61
CA THR A 78 -11.54 16.14 -1.34
C THR A 78 -12.65 15.10 -1.35
N LEU A 79 -13.39 15.01 -2.46
CA LEU A 79 -14.52 14.10 -2.63
C LEU A 79 -14.08 12.64 -2.65
N HIS A 80 -13.11 12.28 -3.49
CA HIS A 80 -12.53 10.93 -3.49
C HIS A 80 -11.96 10.58 -2.12
N CYS A 81 -11.31 11.53 -1.45
CA CYS A 81 -10.76 11.32 -0.12
C CYS A 81 -11.88 11.04 0.90
N ASN A 82 -13.00 11.76 0.85
CA ASN A 82 -14.13 11.53 1.75
C ASN A 82 -14.87 10.22 1.44
N ARG A 83 -15.03 9.88 0.16
CA ARG A 83 -15.60 8.60 -0.25
C ARG A 83 -14.73 7.41 0.17
N ALA A 84 -13.40 7.52 0.08
CA ALA A 84 -12.46 6.54 0.64
C ALA A 84 -12.68 6.31 2.15
N LEU A 85 -12.95 7.36 2.93
CA LEU A 85 -13.27 7.20 4.35
C LEU A 85 -14.56 6.42 4.56
N LEU A 86 -15.61 6.76 3.82
CA LEU A 86 -16.89 6.04 3.89
C LEU A 86 -16.70 4.56 3.54
N LEU A 87 -15.95 4.24 2.49
CA LEU A 87 -15.64 2.88 2.07
C LEU A 87 -14.86 2.10 3.14
N LEU A 88 -13.91 2.75 3.84
CA LEU A 88 -13.23 2.15 5.00
C LEU A 88 -14.23 1.75 6.12
N HIS A 89 -15.23 2.60 6.38
CA HIS A 89 -16.29 2.30 7.36
C HIS A 89 -17.21 1.17 6.89
N LYS A 90 -17.47 1.08 5.58
CA LYS A 90 -18.19 -0.04 4.94
C LYS A 90 -17.36 -1.32 4.83
N LYS A 91 -16.08 -1.29 5.17
CA LYS A 91 -15.11 -2.40 5.02
C LYS A 91 -14.81 -2.79 3.56
N GLU A 92 -15.10 -1.90 2.62
CA GLU A 92 -14.76 -2.01 1.20
C GLU A 92 -13.33 -1.48 0.99
N TYR A 93 -12.35 -2.29 1.41
CA TYR A 93 -10.97 -1.82 1.57
C TYR A 93 -10.23 -1.63 0.24
N VAL A 94 -10.56 -2.38 -0.81
CA VAL A 94 -9.89 -2.28 -2.11
C VAL A 94 -10.32 -0.98 -2.78
N GLU A 95 -11.63 -0.75 -2.82
CA GLU A 95 -12.28 0.44 -3.35
C GLU A 95 -11.84 1.69 -2.58
N ALA A 96 -11.71 1.60 -1.25
CA ALA A 96 -11.19 2.69 -0.42
C ALA A 96 -9.75 3.09 -0.80
N GLU A 97 -8.89 2.12 -1.11
CA GLU A 97 -7.52 2.40 -1.56
C GLU A 97 -7.52 3.06 -2.94
N GLU A 98 -8.35 2.58 -3.86
CA GLU A 98 -8.49 3.16 -5.21
C GLU A 98 -8.95 4.61 -5.16
N ASP A 99 -9.96 4.92 -4.34
CA ASP A 99 -10.41 6.29 -4.15
C ASP A 99 -9.35 7.16 -3.47
N ALA A 100 -8.63 6.64 -2.49
CA ALA A 100 -7.52 7.36 -1.89
C ALA A 100 -6.42 7.65 -2.93
N LYS A 101 -6.11 6.71 -3.83
CA LYS A 101 -5.18 6.93 -4.95
C LYS A 101 -5.68 7.98 -5.92
N LYS A 102 -6.96 7.95 -6.31
CA LYS A 102 -7.56 9.00 -7.15
C LYS A 102 -7.46 10.37 -6.48
N ALA A 103 -7.75 10.46 -5.19
CA ALA A 103 -7.58 11.71 -4.44
C ALA A 103 -6.14 12.25 -4.48
N LEU A 104 -5.15 11.36 -4.46
CA LEU A 104 -3.72 11.70 -4.57
C LEU A 104 -3.29 12.08 -5.98
N GLN A 105 -3.93 11.53 -7.03
CA GLN A 105 -3.70 11.97 -8.40
C GLN A 105 -4.11 13.44 -8.59
N TYR A 106 -5.23 13.85 -7.98
CA TYR A 106 -5.67 15.25 -8.01
C TYR A 106 -4.87 16.17 -7.07
N ASN A 107 -4.51 15.69 -5.88
CA ASN A 107 -3.69 16.44 -4.93
C ASN A 107 -2.66 15.54 -4.22
N PRO A 108 -1.41 15.51 -4.69
CA PRO A 108 -0.33 14.72 -4.10
C PRO A 108 0.09 15.14 -2.69
N LYS A 109 -0.40 16.28 -2.17
CA LYS A 109 -0.14 16.78 -0.81
C LYS A 109 -1.26 16.43 0.17
N ASN A 110 -2.31 15.74 -0.27
CA ASN A 110 -3.45 15.40 0.59
C ASN A 110 -3.08 14.33 1.64
N ALA A 111 -2.58 14.76 2.81
CA ALA A 111 -2.17 13.88 3.89
C ALA A 111 -3.28 12.92 4.36
N LYS A 112 -4.55 13.33 4.31
CA LYS A 112 -5.69 12.47 4.67
C LYS A 112 -5.86 11.31 3.69
N ALA A 113 -5.57 11.53 2.40
CA ALA A 113 -5.67 10.48 1.38
C ALA A 113 -4.60 9.41 1.63
N TYR A 114 -3.38 9.82 1.95
CA TYR A 114 -2.31 8.90 2.37
C TYR A 114 -2.70 8.09 3.61
N VAL A 115 -3.29 8.72 4.64
CA VAL A 115 -3.78 7.99 5.82
C VAL A 115 -4.82 6.93 5.42
N ARG A 116 -5.79 7.30 4.59
CA ARG A 116 -6.88 6.41 4.17
C ARG A 116 -6.37 5.22 3.34
N ALA A 117 -5.44 5.46 2.40
CA ALA A 117 -4.76 4.40 1.65
C ALA A 117 -3.95 3.48 2.58
N GLY A 118 -3.28 4.05 3.58
CA GLY A 118 -2.53 3.30 4.60
C GLY A 118 -3.43 2.37 5.42
N GLN A 119 -4.59 2.88 5.87
CA GLN A 119 -5.58 2.09 6.61
C GLN A 119 -6.18 0.97 5.75
N ALA A 120 -6.49 1.25 4.48
CA ALA A 120 -6.97 0.23 3.54
C ALA A 120 -5.93 -0.89 3.30
N CYS A 121 -4.65 -0.52 3.13
CA CYS A 121 -3.55 -1.49 2.99
C CYS A 121 -3.37 -2.32 4.27
N GLN A 122 -3.46 -1.70 5.45
CA GLN A 122 -3.40 -2.40 6.73
C GLN A 122 -4.52 -3.45 6.83
N LYS A 123 -5.76 -3.07 6.53
CA LYS A 123 -6.92 -3.97 6.61
C LYS A 123 -6.89 -5.12 5.60
N THR A 124 -6.16 -4.95 4.49
CA THR A 124 -5.91 -6.00 3.50
C THR A 124 -4.60 -6.76 3.74
N GLY A 125 -3.92 -6.55 4.88
CA GLY A 125 -2.68 -7.25 5.26
C GLY A 125 -1.42 -6.82 4.50
N ARG A 126 -1.50 -5.78 3.67
CA ARG A 126 -0.37 -5.24 2.89
C ARG A 126 0.45 -4.25 3.73
N MET A 127 1.07 -4.75 4.80
CA MET A 127 1.74 -3.91 5.81
C MET A 127 2.84 -3.02 5.24
N LYS A 128 3.64 -3.51 4.27
CA LYS A 128 4.68 -2.69 3.61
C LYS A 128 4.09 -1.46 2.91
N MET A 129 3.00 -1.65 2.18
CA MET A 129 2.30 -0.56 1.49
C MET A 129 1.63 0.39 2.50
N ALA A 130 1.04 -0.17 3.56
CA ALA A 130 0.45 0.61 4.64
C ALA A 130 1.47 1.57 5.26
N MET A 131 2.66 1.05 5.59
CA MET A 131 3.75 1.85 6.16
C MET A 131 4.27 2.92 5.20
N ALA A 132 4.41 2.60 3.91
CA ALA A 132 4.83 3.58 2.90
C ALA A 132 3.83 4.75 2.81
N TYR A 133 2.53 4.45 2.72
CA TYR A 133 1.49 5.48 2.68
C TYR A 133 1.43 6.29 3.97
N LEU A 134 1.51 5.66 5.14
CA LEU A 134 1.42 6.37 6.42
C LEU A 134 2.64 7.26 6.71
N ASN A 135 3.85 6.83 6.31
CA ASN A 135 5.04 7.68 6.38
C ASN A 135 4.90 8.90 5.46
N ALA A 136 4.45 8.70 4.21
CA ALA A 136 4.15 9.80 3.32
C ALA A 136 3.06 10.73 3.89
N ALA A 137 2.07 10.19 4.62
CA ALA A 137 1.08 11.01 5.32
C ALA A 137 1.70 11.91 6.38
N MET A 138 2.68 11.43 7.16
CA MET A 138 3.40 12.25 8.13
C MET A 138 4.20 13.37 7.47
N ASP A 139 4.87 13.07 6.36
CA ASP A 139 5.68 14.04 5.62
C ASP A 139 4.83 15.15 5.00
N LYS A 140 3.64 14.80 4.49
CA LYS A 140 2.71 15.75 3.85
C LYS A 140 1.76 16.45 4.84
N ALA A 141 1.71 16.01 6.09
CA ALA A 141 0.80 16.60 7.08
C ALA A 141 1.28 17.98 7.55
N GLU A 142 0.42 18.97 7.38
CA GLU A 142 0.69 20.37 7.79
C GLU A 142 0.42 20.60 9.28
N THR A 143 -0.43 19.79 9.91
CA THR A 143 -0.85 19.98 11.31
C THR A 143 -0.31 18.89 12.22
N LYS A 144 0.01 19.27 13.47
CA LYS A 144 0.40 18.32 14.53
C LYS A 144 -0.66 17.24 14.74
N LYS A 145 -1.94 17.59 14.66
CA LYS A 145 -3.06 16.64 14.80
C LYS A 145 -3.07 15.58 13.68
N ALA A 146 -2.81 15.98 12.44
CA ALA A 146 -2.73 15.03 11.32
C ALA A 146 -1.51 14.11 11.44
N LYS A 147 -0.35 14.64 11.85
CA LYS A 147 0.84 13.82 12.14
C LYS A 147 0.59 12.82 13.25
N ALA A 148 -0.04 13.25 14.36
CA ALA A 148 -0.38 12.39 15.49
C ALA A 148 -1.33 11.25 15.09
N LEU A 149 -2.30 11.52 14.20
CA LEU A 149 -3.19 10.46 13.69
C LEU A 149 -2.41 9.43 12.87
N ALA A 150 -1.56 9.87 11.94
CA ALA A 150 -0.72 8.96 11.16
C ALA A 150 0.21 8.14 12.07
N ALA A 151 0.91 8.79 13.00
CA ALA A 151 1.78 8.13 13.98
C ALA A 151 1.03 7.07 14.82
N LYS A 152 -0.20 7.37 15.28
CA LYS A 152 -1.04 6.41 15.99
C LYS A 152 -1.31 5.16 15.15
N ILE A 153 -1.68 5.33 13.87
CA ILE A 153 -1.97 4.20 12.98
C ILE A 153 -0.69 3.42 12.68
N ILE A 154 0.44 4.10 12.47
CA ILE A 154 1.74 3.45 12.27
C ILE A 154 2.09 2.59 13.49
N LYS A 155 1.92 3.08 14.72
CA LYS A 155 2.13 2.28 15.94
C LYS A 155 1.26 1.03 15.95
N GLN A 156 0.01 1.12 15.50
CA GLN A 156 -0.86 -0.03 15.38
C GLN A 156 -0.38 -1.02 14.32
N VAL A 157 0.01 -0.56 13.12
CA VAL A 157 0.54 -1.42 12.05
C VAL A 157 1.83 -2.11 12.48
N ILE A 158 2.73 -1.39 13.16
CA ILE A 158 3.96 -1.97 13.72
C ILE A 158 3.59 -3.02 14.75
N LYS A 159 2.69 -2.72 15.70
CA LYS A 159 2.27 -3.69 16.70
C LYS A 159 1.66 -4.93 16.06
N GLU A 160 0.77 -4.78 15.07
CA GLU A 160 0.17 -5.91 14.36
C GLU A 160 1.23 -6.76 13.63
N GLU A 161 2.23 -6.13 13.02
CA GLU A 161 3.33 -6.85 12.37
C GLU A 161 4.32 -7.45 13.39
N GLU A 162 4.51 -6.82 14.56
CA GLU A 162 5.27 -7.37 15.69
C GLU A 162 4.58 -8.59 16.28
N ASP A 163 3.28 -8.50 16.56
CA ASP A 163 2.46 -9.61 17.04
C ASP A 163 2.48 -10.75 16.00
N ARG A 164 2.39 -10.42 14.71
CA ARG A 164 2.52 -11.39 13.62
C ARG A 164 3.91 -12.02 13.56
N LEU A 165 4.97 -11.23 13.71
CA LEU A 165 6.34 -11.74 13.75
C LEU A 165 6.61 -12.53 15.02
N GLU A 166 6.04 -12.16 16.16
CA GLU A 166 6.14 -12.90 17.41
C GLU A 166 5.39 -14.22 17.31
N MET A 167 4.22 -14.23 16.69
CA MET A 167 3.51 -15.45 16.32
C MET A 167 4.37 -16.30 15.39
N LEU A 168 5.02 -15.72 14.37
CA LEU A 168 5.97 -16.44 13.51
C LEU A 168 7.24 -16.89 14.25
N ARG A 169 7.71 -16.17 15.28
CA ARG A 169 8.87 -16.54 16.13
C ARG A 169 8.52 -17.72 17.03
N LYS A 170 7.37 -17.66 17.70
CA LYS A 170 6.79 -18.75 18.49
C LYS A 170 6.50 -19.96 17.59
N ASN A 171 6.07 -19.68 16.35
CA ASN A 171 5.81 -20.64 15.29
C ASN A 171 7.01 -20.85 14.33
N LYS A 172 8.27 -20.59 14.76
CA LYS A 172 9.51 -21.44 14.65
C LYS A 172 10.86 -20.84 14.13
N VAL A 173 11.91 -21.62 14.46
CA VAL A 173 13.33 -21.81 14.00
C VAL A 173 14.34 -20.67 14.19
N PRO A 174 15.15 -20.66 15.27
CA PRO A 174 16.53 -20.17 15.19
C PRO A 174 17.41 -21.23 14.50
N ILE A 175 18.43 -20.93 13.68
CA ILE A 175 19.47 -21.89 13.20
C ILE A 175 20.77 -21.68 14.03
N THR A 176 21.57 -22.70 14.35
CA THR A 176 22.71 -22.63 15.31
C THR A 176 23.88 -21.84 14.72
N GLU A 177 24.59 -21.12 15.58
CA GLU A 177 25.79 -20.30 15.29
C GLU A 177 26.89 -21.03 14.50
N ALA A 178 27.02 -22.35 14.64
CA ALA A 178 28.03 -23.13 13.92
C ALA A 178 27.75 -23.30 12.41
N GLN A 179 26.52 -23.06 11.95
CA GLN A 179 26.12 -23.16 10.54
C GLN A 179 25.73 -21.79 9.95
N LEU A 180 25.85 -20.72 10.73
CA LEU A 180 25.46 -19.34 10.40
C LEU A 180 26.56 -18.55 9.69
N GLN A 181 26.98 -18.98 8.50
CA GLN A 181 27.38 -17.98 7.51
C GLN A 181 26.13 -17.26 6.96
N GLY A 182 25.58 -16.39 7.82
CA GLY A 182 24.82 -15.22 7.44
C GLY A 182 23.39 -15.44 7.01
N ALA A 183 22.50 -14.71 7.66
CA ALA A 183 21.40 -14.09 6.96
C ALA A 183 21.72 -12.60 6.92
N GLY A 184 21.60 -11.97 5.74
CA GLY A 184 21.81 -10.52 5.45
C GLY A 184 23.16 -9.90 5.87
N SER A 185 23.89 -10.64 6.69
CA SER A 185 25.11 -10.34 7.38
C SER A 185 25.61 -11.64 8.03
N GLU A 186 26.85 -12.02 7.74
CA GLU A 186 27.52 -13.14 8.36
C GLU A 186 28.00 -12.75 9.75
N HIS A 187 27.61 -13.55 10.74
CA HIS A 187 28.23 -13.47 12.04
C HIS A 187 29.47 -14.35 11.99
N TYR A 188 30.63 -13.79 12.30
CA TYR A 188 31.89 -14.52 12.34
C TYR A 188 32.63 -14.16 13.61
N ILE A 189 33.41 -15.10 14.13
CA ILE A 189 34.32 -14.84 15.22
C ILE A 189 35.63 -14.33 14.61
N ASP A 190 36.06 -13.14 15.00
CA ASP A 190 37.35 -12.62 14.56
C ASP A 190 38.51 -13.35 15.26
N LYS A 191 39.75 -13.04 14.85
CA LYS A 191 40.95 -13.68 15.40
C LYS A 191 41.11 -13.48 16.92
N ASP A 192 40.38 -12.53 17.50
CA ASP A 192 40.41 -12.17 18.91
C ASP A 192 39.23 -12.80 19.69
N GLY A 193 38.46 -13.70 19.06
CA GLY A 193 37.33 -14.37 19.71
C GLY A 193 36.06 -13.52 19.80
N LYS A 194 35.98 -12.37 19.11
CA LYS A 194 34.82 -11.48 19.18
C LYS A 194 33.83 -11.77 18.06
N ALA A 195 32.56 -11.85 18.43
CA ALA A 195 31.47 -11.93 17.46
C ALA A 195 31.37 -10.62 16.65
N LYS A 196 31.60 -10.71 15.34
CA LYS A 196 31.45 -9.62 14.37
C LYS A 196 30.35 -9.93 13.37
N LYS A 197 29.81 -8.86 12.76
CA LYS A 197 28.72 -8.91 11.78
C LYS A 197 29.19 -8.27 10.47
N ARG A 198 29.21 -9.03 9.37
CA ARG A 198 29.58 -8.58 8.01
C ARG A 198 28.37 -8.60 7.11
N PHE A 199 27.88 -7.46 6.64
CA PHE A 199 26.76 -7.44 5.68
C PHE A 199 27.12 -8.08 4.35
N LEU A 200 26.18 -8.83 3.78
CA LEU A 200 26.33 -9.44 2.46
C LEU A 200 26.15 -8.35 1.38
N SER A 201 26.98 -8.41 0.35
CA SER A 201 26.89 -7.56 -0.83
C SER A 201 25.66 -7.90 -1.68
N THR A 202 25.29 -6.99 -2.57
CA THR A 202 24.17 -7.19 -3.50
C THR A 202 24.38 -8.40 -4.41
N GLU A 203 25.62 -8.68 -4.84
CA GLU A 203 25.92 -9.86 -5.66
C GLU A 203 25.84 -11.16 -4.88
N GLU A 204 26.31 -11.20 -3.62
CA GLU A 204 26.16 -12.38 -2.75
C GLU A 204 24.68 -12.71 -2.48
N LEU A 205 23.83 -11.68 -2.33
CA LEU A 205 22.38 -11.86 -2.17
C LEU A 205 21.71 -12.40 -3.44
N LYS A 206 22.09 -11.89 -4.62
CA LYS A 206 21.58 -12.38 -5.91
C LYS A 206 21.98 -13.83 -6.14
N GLU A 207 23.21 -14.19 -5.79
CA GLU A 207 23.71 -15.55 -5.93
C GLU A 207 22.96 -16.52 -5.01
N ARG A 208 22.74 -16.15 -3.74
CA ARG A 208 21.91 -16.94 -2.82
C ARG A 208 20.48 -17.13 -3.33
N LYS A 209 19.87 -16.08 -3.91
CA LYS A 209 18.55 -16.20 -4.55
C LYS A 209 18.57 -17.18 -5.72
N ARG A 210 19.58 -17.10 -6.58
CA ARG A 210 19.74 -18.01 -7.72
C ARG A 210 19.81 -19.47 -7.27
N LYS A 211 20.66 -19.76 -6.28
CA LYS A 211 20.79 -21.12 -5.74
C LYS A 211 19.47 -21.63 -5.14
N PHE A 212 18.76 -20.78 -4.39
CA PHE A 212 17.43 -21.10 -3.88
C PHE A 212 16.45 -21.43 -5.01
N ASP A 213 16.41 -20.63 -6.08
CA ASP A 213 15.52 -20.88 -7.22
C ASP A 213 15.82 -22.18 -7.95
N VAL A 214 17.10 -22.50 -8.14
CA VAL A 214 17.53 -23.78 -8.72
C VAL A 214 17.03 -24.95 -7.88
N ILE A 215 17.12 -24.86 -6.56
CA ILE A 215 16.66 -25.90 -5.62
C ILE A 215 15.13 -26.04 -5.68
N VAL A 216 14.40 -24.91 -5.67
CA VAL A 216 12.94 -24.91 -5.76
C VAL A 216 12.46 -25.58 -7.04
N GLU A 217 13.09 -25.28 -8.18
CA GLU A 217 12.72 -25.87 -9.46
C GLU A 217 13.10 -27.36 -9.53
N ARG A 218 14.33 -27.71 -9.11
CA ARG A 218 14.85 -29.09 -9.12
C ARG A 218 13.97 -30.06 -8.35
N TYR A 219 13.48 -29.65 -7.17
CA TYR A 219 12.69 -30.50 -6.28
C TYR A 219 11.19 -30.23 -6.36
N GLY A 220 10.73 -29.43 -7.33
CA GLY A 220 9.31 -29.14 -7.50
C GLY A 220 8.68 -28.43 -6.29
N LEU A 221 9.45 -27.67 -5.52
CA LEU A 221 8.99 -26.97 -4.31
C LEU A 221 8.07 -25.78 -4.62
N LYS A 222 7.65 -25.62 -5.88
CA LYS A 222 6.61 -24.68 -6.31
C LYS A 222 5.20 -25.19 -6.05
N TYR A 223 5.03 -26.50 -5.80
CA TYR A 223 3.74 -27.11 -5.54
C TYR A 223 3.37 -27.03 -4.05
N ALA A 224 2.07 -26.94 -3.76
CA ALA A 224 1.55 -26.69 -2.41
C ALA A 224 1.94 -27.80 -1.41
N GLU A 225 1.87 -29.08 -1.78
CA GLU A 225 2.17 -30.20 -0.88
C GLU A 225 3.62 -30.18 -0.32
N PRO A 226 4.68 -30.09 -1.14
CA PRO A 226 6.05 -29.93 -0.63
C PRO A 226 6.24 -28.66 0.20
N GLN A 227 5.60 -27.56 -0.19
CA GLN A 227 5.67 -26.29 0.55
C GLN A 227 5.03 -26.40 1.92
N GLU A 228 3.87 -27.04 2.03
CA GLU A 228 3.17 -27.26 3.29
C GLU A 228 3.92 -28.24 4.19
N ALA A 229 4.49 -29.31 3.63
CA ALA A 229 5.32 -30.25 4.38
C ALA A 229 6.58 -29.57 4.94
N ILE A 230 7.27 -28.78 4.11
CA ILE A 230 8.43 -28.00 4.52
C ILE A 230 8.00 -26.92 5.52
N ALA A 231 6.93 -26.16 5.27
CA ALA A 231 6.44 -25.12 6.16
C ALA A 231 5.94 -25.70 7.50
N SER A 232 5.38 -26.91 7.53
CA SER A 232 4.99 -27.62 8.75
C SER A 232 6.22 -28.13 9.51
N TYR A 233 7.18 -28.75 8.81
CA TYR A 233 8.50 -29.08 9.34
C TYR A 233 9.36 -27.84 9.63
N LEU A 234 8.96 -26.66 9.18
CA LEU A 234 9.43 -25.34 9.55
C LEU A 234 8.37 -24.53 10.36
N THR A 235 7.30 -25.16 10.90
CA THR A 235 6.45 -24.65 12.04
C THR A 235 6.49 -25.48 13.39
N SER A 236 6.46 -26.83 13.38
CA SER A 236 6.71 -27.79 14.49
C SER A 236 8.01 -27.85 15.37
N LEU A 237 9.12 -27.10 15.15
CA LEU A 237 10.42 -27.32 15.87
C LEU A 237 10.51 -26.45 17.12
N ASN A 238 9.44 -25.75 17.51
CA ASN A 238 9.28 -25.05 18.81
C ASN A 238 10.54 -24.32 19.31
N GLY A 239 11.11 -23.44 18.48
CA GLY A 239 12.29 -22.65 18.86
C GLY A 239 13.64 -23.39 18.77
N ARG A 240 13.69 -24.60 18.18
CA ARG A 240 14.94 -25.28 17.81
C ARG A 240 15.33 -25.02 16.36
N VAL A 241 16.64 -25.15 16.15
CA VAL A 241 17.35 -25.12 14.88
C VAL A 241 17.09 -26.35 14.05
N ALA A 242 16.53 -26.14 12.85
CA ALA A 242 16.72 -27.07 11.75
C ALA A 242 18.17 -26.91 11.27
N THR A 243 19.02 -27.85 11.63
CA THR A 243 20.32 -27.96 10.96
C THR A 243 20.08 -28.43 9.52
N ALA A 244 20.99 -28.11 8.61
CA ALA A 244 20.91 -28.64 7.24
C ALA A 244 20.88 -30.18 7.24
N GLU A 245 21.59 -30.81 8.18
CA GLU A 245 21.60 -32.25 8.38
C GLU A 245 20.25 -32.81 8.82
N ASP A 246 19.58 -32.15 9.77
CA ASP A 246 18.25 -32.58 10.22
C ASP A 246 17.18 -32.33 9.17
N PHE A 247 17.35 -31.26 8.38
CA PHE A 247 16.49 -30.97 7.24
C PHE A 247 16.61 -32.07 6.18
N VAL A 248 17.84 -32.51 5.85
CA VAL A 248 18.08 -33.61 4.91
C VAL A 248 17.58 -34.95 5.45
N LYS A 249 17.68 -35.23 6.76
CA LYS A 249 17.08 -36.45 7.34
C LYS A 249 15.56 -36.52 7.11
N ARG A 250 14.88 -35.37 7.13
CA ARG A 250 13.43 -35.29 6.91
C ARG A 250 13.06 -35.21 5.43
N PHE A 251 13.89 -34.53 4.64
CA PHE A 251 13.73 -34.34 3.21
C PHE A 251 14.97 -34.89 2.48
N PRO A 252 15.12 -36.23 2.40
CA PRO A 252 16.31 -36.88 1.86
C PRO A 252 16.53 -36.64 0.36
N MET A 253 15.57 -35.96 -0.28
CA MET A 253 15.69 -35.50 -1.66
C MET A 253 16.76 -34.41 -1.84
N MET A 254 17.13 -33.66 -0.80
CA MET A 254 18.16 -32.62 -0.87
C MET A 254 19.49 -33.09 -0.26
N SER A 255 20.61 -32.61 -0.80
CA SER A 255 21.92 -32.75 -0.16
C SER A 255 22.13 -31.71 0.94
N VAL A 256 23.08 -31.95 1.85
CA VAL A 256 23.40 -31.01 2.94
C VAL A 256 23.80 -29.62 2.42
N PRO A 257 24.67 -29.48 1.39
CA PRO A 257 25.00 -28.18 0.83
C PRO A 257 23.78 -27.44 0.24
N GLU A 258 22.88 -28.15 -0.44
CA GLU A 258 21.65 -27.55 -0.97
C GLU A 258 20.70 -27.13 0.15
N ALA A 259 20.58 -27.93 1.20
CA ALA A 259 19.78 -27.56 2.38
C ALA A 259 20.33 -26.28 3.06
N VAL A 260 21.65 -26.10 3.10
CA VAL A 260 22.28 -24.86 3.58
C VAL A 260 21.88 -23.67 2.69
N ASP A 261 22.04 -23.78 1.37
CA ASP A 261 21.67 -22.71 0.44
C ASP A 261 20.17 -22.36 0.53
N PHE A 262 19.31 -23.38 0.64
CA PHE A 262 17.86 -23.22 0.76
C PHE A 262 17.44 -22.50 2.04
N LEU A 263 17.93 -22.96 3.19
CA LEU A 263 17.58 -22.38 4.49
C LEU A 263 18.17 -20.97 4.68
N SER A 264 19.36 -20.71 4.12
CA SER A 264 20.01 -19.39 4.16
C SER A 264 19.18 -18.29 3.51
N TRP A 265 18.54 -18.59 2.37
CA TRP A 265 17.66 -17.62 1.71
C TRP A 265 16.39 -17.33 2.51
N ILE A 266 15.76 -18.36 3.09
CA ILE A 266 14.58 -18.20 3.96
C ILE A 266 14.90 -17.28 5.14
N GLN A 267 16.04 -17.51 5.80
CA GLN A 267 16.48 -16.71 6.93
C GLN A 267 16.80 -15.25 6.54
N THR A 268 17.44 -15.06 5.38
CA THR A 268 17.71 -13.72 4.82
C THR A 268 16.40 -12.95 4.62
N GLY A 269 15.36 -13.60 4.10
CA GLY A 269 14.02 -13.01 3.94
C GLY A 269 13.37 -12.58 5.26
N LEU A 270 13.61 -13.31 6.35
CA LEU A 270 13.11 -12.96 7.69
C LEU A 270 13.81 -11.72 8.26
N GLN A 271 15.13 -11.67 8.19
CA GLN A 271 15.88 -10.52 8.72
C GLN A 271 15.60 -9.21 7.99
N PHE A 272 15.41 -9.24 6.67
CA PHE A 272 15.01 -8.05 5.93
C PHE A 272 13.69 -7.47 6.46
N LYS A 273 12.74 -8.32 6.88
CA LYS A 273 11.49 -7.87 7.49
C LYS A 273 11.74 -7.20 8.85
N GLU A 274 12.64 -7.74 9.67
CA GLU A 274 13.00 -7.17 10.97
C GLU A 274 13.68 -5.80 10.85
N GLN A 275 14.66 -5.65 9.96
CA GLN A 275 15.36 -4.37 9.76
C GLN A 275 14.42 -3.25 9.27
N VAL A 276 13.45 -3.61 8.42
CA VAL A 276 12.41 -2.67 7.96
C VAL A 276 11.54 -2.21 9.13
N LEU A 277 11.19 -3.10 10.06
CA LEU A 277 10.44 -2.74 11.26
C LEU A 277 11.23 -1.82 12.20
N ASP A 278 12.50 -2.10 12.45
CA ASP A 278 13.32 -1.26 13.33
C ASP A 278 13.50 0.16 12.76
N ARG A 279 13.68 0.29 11.45
CA ARG A 279 13.73 1.59 10.78
C ARG A 279 12.42 2.35 10.97
N ASN A 280 11.30 1.66 10.79
CA ASN A 280 9.98 2.24 10.95
C ASN A 280 9.73 2.73 12.38
N LYS A 281 10.19 2.00 13.41
CA LYS A 281 10.10 2.45 14.82
C LYS A 281 10.87 3.75 15.07
N LYS A 282 12.10 3.86 14.54
CA LYS A 282 12.94 5.06 14.72
C LYS A 282 12.29 6.32 14.13
N ASN A 283 11.66 6.19 12.95
CA ASN A 283 10.98 7.31 12.29
C ASN A 283 9.80 7.88 13.11
N ILE A 284 9.16 7.07 13.94
CA ILE A 284 8.08 7.53 14.83
C ILE A 284 8.65 8.35 15.99
N GLY A 285 9.74 7.88 16.61
CA GLY A 285 10.35 8.56 17.77
C GLY A 285 10.89 9.96 17.46
N THR A 286 11.24 10.24 16.20
CA THR A 286 11.63 11.57 15.74
C THR A 286 10.44 12.50 15.47
N ALA A 287 9.25 11.96 15.23
CA ALA A 287 8.04 12.74 14.94
C ALA A 287 7.29 13.19 16.21
N GLU A 288 7.64 12.63 17.38
CA GLU A 288 7.02 12.93 18.68
C GLU A 288 7.79 13.96 19.52
N LYS A 289 8.99 14.38 19.07
CA LYS A 289 9.76 15.50 19.64
C LYS A 289 9.45 16.79 18.88
#